data_AF-A0A2D7NTB1-F1
#
_entry.id   AF-A0A2D7NTB1-F1
#
_cell.length_a   1.000
_cell.length_b   1.000
_cell.length_c   1.000
_cell.angle_alpha   90.00
_cell.angle_beta   90.00
_cell.angle_gamma   90.00
#
_symmetry.space_group_name_H-M   'P 1'
#
loop_
_entity.id
_entity.type
_entity.pdbx_description
1 polymer ?
#
loop_
_entity_poly.entity_id
_entity_poly.type
_entity_poly.pdbx_seq_one_letter_code
_entity_poly.pdbx_strand_id
1 'polypeptide(L)'
;MDKNKNQNECTYKGESKLFSHYRQFFDEFVVKEFRRKNASVTSFQGHMALMNEIETYVKKATKYDTKVDYYNLVDTLKLLSENEV
;
A
#
# COMPACT_ATOMS: atom_id res chain seq x y z
N MET A 1 21.71 -12.09 30.85
CA MET A 1 20.23 -12.07 30.85
C MET A 1 19.81 -11.53 29.50
N ASP A 2 19.32 -12.45 28.67
CA ASP A 2 19.04 -12.27 27.25
C ASP A 2 17.66 -11.66 26.98
N LYS A 3 17.58 -11.01 25.82
CA LYS A 3 16.39 -10.68 25.00
C LYS A 3 15.51 -9.52 25.46
N ASN A 4 15.66 -8.40 24.75
CA ASN A 4 14.48 -7.74 24.22
C ASN A 4 14.70 -7.32 22.76
N LYS A 5 14.63 -8.32 21.88
CA LYS A 5 14.33 -8.15 20.46
C LYS A 5 12.89 -7.63 20.39
N ASN A 6 12.69 -6.32 20.32
CA ASN A 6 11.45 -5.80 19.75
C ASN A 6 11.62 -5.77 18.24
N GLN A 7 11.75 -6.97 17.66
CA GLN A 7 11.40 -7.18 16.27
C GLN A 7 9.89 -7.00 16.26
N ASN A 8 9.43 -5.86 15.73
CA ASN A 8 8.04 -5.68 15.33
C ASN A 8 7.78 -6.63 14.15
N GLU A 9 7.77 -7.93 14.42
CA GLU A 9 7.26 -8.97 13.56
C GLU A 9 5.74 -8.83 13.58
N CYS A 10 5.22 -7.88 12.79
CA CYS A 10 3.87 -7.98 12.30
C CYS A 10 3.84 -9.21 11.38
N THR A 11 3.59 -10.38 11.97
CA THR A 11 3.52 -11.64 11.26
C THR A 11 2.26 -11.67 10.41
N TYR A 12 2.36 -11.13 9.19
CA TYR A 12 1.46 -11.49 8.12
C TYR A 12 1.68 -12.95 7.76
N LYS A 13 0.89 -13.83 8.37
CA LYS A 13 0.68 -15.19 7.85
C LYS A 13 0.00 -15.06 6.48
N GLY A 14 0.80 -14.86 5.43
CA GLY A 14 0.33 -14.89 4.04
C GLY A 14 0.58 -13.64 3.20
N GLU A 15 1.45 -12.70 3.60
CA GLU A 15 1.91 -11.69 2.63
C GLU A 15 2.58 -12.43 1.46
N SER A 16 1.96 -12.36 0.28
CA SER A 16 2.53 -13.00 -0.90
C SER A 16 3.91 -12.38 -1.15
N LYS A 17 4.87 -13.18 -1.63
CA LYS A 17 6.20 -12.66 -2.05
C LYS A 17 6.06 -11.47 -3.00
N LEU A 18 4.97 -11.45 -3.78
CA LEU A 18 4.59 -10.37 -4.67
C LEU A 18 4.28 -9.07 -3.92
N PHE A 19 3.42 -9.12 -2.90
CA PHE A 19 3.07 -7.94 -2.11
C PHE A 19 4.30 -7.34 -1.42
N SER A 20 5.12 -8.17 -0.75
CA SER A 20 6.36 -7.69 -0.10
C SER A 20 7.33 -7.07 -1.11
N HIS A 21 7.45 -7.66 -2.31
CA HIS A 21 8.25 -7.10 -3.39
C HIS A 21 7.75 -5.71 -3.84
N TYR A 22 6.43 -5.50 -3.98
CA TYR A 22 5.92 -4.21 -4.45
C TYR A 22 5.77 -3.17 -3.33
N ARG A 23 5.62 -3.61 -2.07
CA ARG A 23 5.55 -2.72 -0.91
C ARG A 23 6.76 -1.80 -0.81
N GLN A 24 7.95 -2.30 -1.16
CA GLN A 24 9.20 -1.53 -1.05
C GLN A 24 9.24 -0.25 -1.91
N PHE A 25 8.34 -0.12 -2.89
CA PHE A 25 8.25 1.07 -3.75
C PHE A 25 7.44 2.22 -3.14
N PHE A 26 6.77 1.99 -2.00
CA PHE A 26 5.99 3.00 -1.30
C PHE A 26 6.61 3.28 0.06
N ASP A 27 7.02 4.53 0.27
CA ASP A 27 7.48 4.96 1.58
C ASP A 27 6.31 5.07 2.58
N GLU A 28 6.66 5.14 3.86
CA GLU A 28 5.67 5.17 4.95
C GLU A 28 4.81 6.44 4.93
N PHE A 29 5.33 7.57 4.42
CA PHE A 29 4.58 8.81 4.34
C PHE A 29 3.44 8.71 3.33
N VAL A 30 3.74 8.19 2.13
CA VAL A 30 2.76 7.91 1.08
C VAL A 30 1.68 6.96 1.60
N VAL A 31 2.08 5.86 2.25
CA VAL A 31 1.14 4.91 2.83
C VAL A 31 0.24 5.58 3.88
N LYS A 32 0.79 6.36 4.80
CA LYS A 32 0.02 7.09 5.82
C LYS A 32 -0.96 8.10 5.22
N GLU A 33 -0.54 8.83 4.19
CA GLU A 33 -1.41 9.80 3.50
C GLU A 33 -2.61 9.09 2.85
N PHE A 34 -2.39 7.98 2.13
CA PHE A 34 -3.48 7.24 1.52
C PHE A 34 -4.39 6.56 2.55
N ARG A 35 -3.86 6.08 3.67
CA ARG A 35 -4.67 5.60 4.81
C ARG A 35 -5.55 6.70 5.40
N ARG A 36 -4.98 7.89 5.62
CA ARG A 36 -5.73 9.06 6.13
C ARG A 36 -6.87 9.43 5.19
N LYS A 37 -6.61 9.43 3.88
CA LYS A 37 -7.65 9.65 2.86
C LYS A 37 -8.71 8.57 2.92
N ASN A 38 -8.33 7.30 2.95
CA ASN A 38 -9.28 6.18 3.05
C ASN A 38 -10.16 6.26 4.30
N ALA A 39 -9.57 6.57 5.46
CA ALA A 39 -10.31 6.74 6.72
C ALA A 39 -11.34 7.90 6.67
N SER A 40 -11.14 8.87 5.78
CA SER A 40 -12.08 9.98 5.55
C SER A 40 -13.16 9.69 4.50
N VAL A 41 -13.06 8.57 3.79
CA VAL A 41 -14.05 8.16 2.78
C VAL A 41 -15.29 7.59 3.46
N THR A 42 -16.44 8.22 3.22
CA THR A 42 -17.73 7.82 3.78
C THR A 42 -18.77 7.43 2.73
N SER A 43 -18.43 7.51 1.44
CA SER A 43 -19.34 7.25 0.33
C SER A 43 -18.69 6.40 -0.77
N PHE A 44 -19.53 5.70 -1.53
CA PHE A 44 -19.09 4.93 -2.70
C PHE A 44 -18.35 5.80 -3.72
N GLN A 45 -18.86 7.01 -3.99
CA GLN A 45 -18.21 7.97 -4.88
C GLN A 45 -16.84 8.40 -4.36
N GLY A 46 -16.71 8.62 -3.04
CA GLY A 46 -15.42 8.93 -2.41
C GLY A 46 -14.42 7.77 -2.54
N HIS A 47 -14.88 6.52 -2.39
CA HIS A 47 -14.05 5.35 -2.58
C HIS A 47 -13.55 5.24 -4.04
N MET A 48 -14.44 5.44 -5.02
CA MET A 48 -14.05 5.46 -6.43
C MET A 48 -13.04 6.58 -6.74
N ALA A 49 -13.21 7.75 -6.14
CA ALA A 49 -12.27 8.86 -6.27
C ALA A 49 -10.88 8.51 -5.69
N LEU A 50 -10.84 7.86 -4.53
CA LEU A 50 -9.60 7.38 -3.92
C LEU A 50 -8.90 6.33 -4.80
N MET A 51 -9.64 5.38 -5.37
CA MET A 51 -9.07 4.38 -6.30
C MET A 51 -8.41 5.04 -7.52
N ASN A 52 -9.10 6.03 -8.11
CA ASN A 52 -8.54 6.81 -9.23
C ASN A 52 -7.29 7.61 -8.83
N GLU A 53 -7.25 8.11 -7.60
CA GLU A 53 -6.08 8.83 -7.07
C GLU A 53 -4.88 7.90 -6.88
N ILE A 54 -5.09 6.69 -6.36
CA ILE A 54 -4.06 5.64 -6.24
C ILE A 54 -3.50 5.30 -7.63
N GLU A 55 -4.34 5.03 -8.61
CA GLU A 55 -3.92 4.73 -9.98
C GLU A 55 -3.10 5.89 -10.59
N THR A 56 -3.58 7.11 -10.39
CA THR A 56 -2.89 8.32 -10.87
C THR A 56 -1.54 8.50 -10.20
N TYR A 57 -1.44 8.23 -8.89
CA TYR A 57 -0.19 8.31 -8.14
C TYR A 57 0.82 7.29 -8.67
N VAL A 58 0.44 6.01 -8.74
CA VAL A 58 1.34 4.94 -9.22
C VAL A 58 1.85 5.25 -10.63
N LYS A 59 0.95 5.70 -11.51
CA LYS A 59 1.30 6.08 -12.90
C LYS A 59 2.32 7.22 -12.99
N LYS A 60 2.32 8.16 -12.05
CA LYS A 60 3.18 9.36 -12.08
C LYS A 60 4.45 9.21 -11.25
N ALA A 61 4.38 8.55 -10.11
CA ALA A 61 5.41 8.56 -9.08
C ALA A 61 6.28 7.30 -9.09
N THR A 62 5.82 6.19 -9.70
CA THR A 62 6.54 4.91 -9.67
C THR A 62 7.02 4.53 -11.05
N LYS A 63 8.27 4.06 -11.16
CA LYS A 63 8.78 3.44 -12.40
C LYS A 63 8.32 1.98 -12.44
N TYR A 64 7.85 1.54 -13.60
CA TYR A 64 7.47 0.15 -13.85
C TYR A 64 7.73 -0.19 -15.32
N ASP A 65 8.10 -1.44 -15.59
CA ASP A 65 8.50 -1.88 -16.92
C ASP A 65 7.34 -2.50 -17.70
N THR A 66 6.40 -3.12 -16.99
CA THR A 66 5.26 -3.80 -17.61
C THR A 66 3.92 -3.34 -17.06
N LYS A 67 2.84 -3.64 -17.80
CA LYS A 67 1.47 -3.46 -17.30
C LYS A 67 1.19 -4.30 -16.06
N VAL A 68 1.80 -5.48 -15.95
CA VAL A 68 1.63 -6.37 -14.80
C VAL A 68 2.20 -5.72 -13.54
N ASP A 69 3.40 -5.13 -13.66
CA ASP A 69 4.02 -4.40 -12.54
C ASP A 69 3.18 -3.20 -12.12
N TYR A 70 2.63 -2.45 -13.08
CA TYR A 70 1.70 -1.36 -12.81
C TYR A 70 0.50 -1.83 -11.97
N TYR A 71 -0.18 -2.90 -12.37
CA TYR A 71 -1.35 -3.41 -11.64
C TYR A 71 -0.97 -3.92 -10.25
N ASN A 72 0.16 -4.60 -10.12
CA ASN A 72 0.64 -5.07 -8.81
C ASN A 72 0.98 -3.91 -7.86
N LEU A 73 1.58 -2.83 -8.38
CA LEU A 73 1.85 -1.61 -7.62
C LEU A 73 0.55 -0.94 -7.15
N VAL A 74 -0.43 -0.82 -8.04
CA VAL A 74 -1.76 -0.29 -7.72
C VAL A 74 -2.43 -1.13 -6.63
N ASP A 75 -2.50 -2.45 -6.79
CA ASP A 75 -3.14 -3.35 -5.83
C ASP A 75 -2.42 -3.33 -4.47
N THR A 76 -1.08 -3.24 -4.49
CA THR A 76 -0.29 -3.10 -3.27
C THR A 76 -0.63 -1.81 -2.52
N LEU A 77 -0.68 -0.66 -3.21
CA LEU A 77 -1.01 0.61 -2.57
C LEU A 77 -2.47 0.66 -2.08
N LYS A 78 -3.41 0.04 -2.82
CA LYS A 78 -4.79 -0.17 -2.35
C LYS A 78 -4.81 -0.93 -1.03
N LEU A 79 -4.18 -2.11 -0.98
CA LEU A 79 -4.11 -2.94 0.23
C LEU A 79 -3.46 -2.20 1.41
N LEU A 80 -2.39 -1.43 1.14
CA LEU A 80 -1.72 -0.61 2.16
C LEU A 80 -2.59 0.54 2.67
N SER A 81 -3.46 1.10 1.83
CA SER A 81 -4.40 2.18 2.20
C SER A 81 -5.61 1.69 3.00
N GLU A 82 -6.00 0.44 2.80
CA GLU A 82 -7.16 -0.20 3.43
C GLU A 82 -6.83 -0.82 4.79
N ASN A 83 -5.62 -1.37 4.95
CA ASN A 83 -5.22 -2.07 6.17
C ASN A 83 -4.16 -1.28 6.93
N GLU A 84 -4.29 -1.21 8.25
CA GLU A 84 -3.13 -0.97 9.11
C GLU A 84 -2.17 -2.16 8.99
N VAL A 85 -0.89 -1.84 8.89
CA VAL A 85 0.20 -2.82 8.86
C VAL A 85 0.94 -2.71 10.15
#